data_AF-R8B651-F1
#
_entry.id   AF-R8B651-F1
#
_cell.length_a   1.000
_cell.length_b   1.000
_cell.length_c   1.000
_cell.angle_alpha   90.00
_cell.angle_beta   90.00
_cell.angle_gamma   90.00
#
_symmetry.space_group_name_H-M   'P 1'
#
loop_
_entity.id
_entity.type
_entity.pdbx_description
1 polymer ?
#
loop_
_entity_poly.entity_id
_entity_poly.type
_entity_poly.pdbx_seq_one_letter_code
_entity_poly.pdbx_strand_id
1 'polypeptide(L)'
;MIRDSIKSRFESVQAAGKRLEDQLRPQLDKASAELKKVLANMGADVSEPRSLSEVVSQIRSKNPTFRELTLRLDVATYDLRKKLWWDANMMTAYFTDKAGKTYQAEVRPKLTEARNRAESEARRLIEQVRDLAPSRTGGEQE
;
A
#
# COMPACT_ATOMS: atom_id res chain seq x y z
N MET A 1 17.48 -27.00 16.25
CA MET A 1 16.46 -26.73 15.21
C MET A 1 15.40 -25.71 15.65
N ILE A 2 14.52 -25.96 16.63
CA ILE A 2 13.47 -24.98 17.01
C ILE A 2 14.06 -23.68 17.59
N ARG A 3 15.08 -23.77 18.45
CA ARG A 3 15.83 -22.60 18.97
C ARG A 3 16.48 -21.76 17.86
N ASP A 4 17.07 -22.41 16.86
CA ASP A 4 17.75 -21.74 15.74
C ASP A 4 16.74 -21.06 14.81
N SER A 5 15.58 -21.67 14.59
CA SER A 5 14.50 -21.05 13.81
C SER A 5 13.88 -19.82 14.49
N ILE A 6 13.76 -19.82 15.81
CA ILE A 6 13.28 -18.66 16.59
C ILE A 6 14.32 -17.53 16.55
N LYS A 7 15.61 -17.84 16.69
CA LYS A 7 16.70 -16.86 16.51
C LYS A 7 16.71 -16.26 15.10
N SER A 8 16.61 -17.08 14.05
CA SER A 8 16.60 -16.57 12.67
C SER A 8 15.39 -15.69 12.37
N ARG A 9 14.22 -16.01 12.93
CA ARG A 9 13.02 -15.17 12.81
C ARG A 9 13.20 -13.84 13.56
N PHE A 10 13.77 -13.87 14.75
CA PHE A 10 14.05 -12.66 15.52
C PHE A 10 15.07 -11.75 14.81
N GLU A 11 16.14 -12.32 14.27
CA GLU A 11 17.12 -11.60 13.46
C GLU A 11 16.49 -11.03 12.18
N SER A 12 15.60 -11.78 11.53
CA SER A 12 14.88 -11.31 10.33
C SER A 12 13.92 -10.16 10.62
N VAL A 13 13.25 -10.17 11.78
CA VAL A 13 12.36 -9.08 12.23
C VAL A 13 13.18 -7.85 12.59
N GLN A 14 14.31 -8.02 13.26
CA GLN A 14 15.19 -6.92 13.61
C GLN A 14 15.84 -6.28 12.36
N ALA A 15 16.24 -7.09 11.39
CA ALA A 15 16.73 -6.62 10.09
C ALA A 15 15.65 -5.93 9.26
N ALA A 16 14.41 -6.44 9.28
CA ALA A 16 13.26 -5.79 8.65
C ALA A 16 12.95 -4.44 9.32
N GLY A 17 12.99 -4.39 10.66
CA GLY A 17 12.81 -3.16 11.44
C GLY A 17 13.85 -2.10 11.10
N LYS A 18 15.14 -2.46 11.06
CA LYS A 18 16.21 -1.55 10.64
C LYS A 18 16.02 -1.02 9.21
N ARG A 19 15.67 -1.88 8.26
CA ARG A 19 15.39 -1.46 6.87
C ARG A 19 14.19 -0.51 6.80
N LEU A 20 13.17 -0.75 7.62
CA LEU A 20 12.01 0.13 7.71
C LEU A 20 12.41 1.50 8.29
N GLU A 21 13.18 1.50 9.36
CA GLU A 21 13.71 2.72 9.98
C GLU A 21 14.57 3.52 9.01
N ASP A 22 15.49 2.87 8.29
CA ASP A 22 16.37 3.50 7.30
C ASP A 22 15.60 4.07 6.10
N GLN A 23 14.46 3.46 5.72
CA GLN A 23 13.59 3.97 4.68
C GLN A 23 12.69 5.12 5.16
N LEU A 24 12.28 5.10 6.43
CA LEU A 24 11.36 6.08 7.00
C LEU A 24 12.08 7.33 7.51
N ARG A 25 13.29 7.21 8.06
CA ARG A 25 14.08 8.35 8.57
C ARG A 25 14.18 9.51 7.58
N PRO A 26 14.56 9.30 6.30
CA PRO A 26 14.63 10.38 5.33
C PRO A 26 13.28 11.05 5.05
N GLN A 27 12.17 10.30 5.16
CA GLN A 27 10.83 10.85 5.00
C GLN A 27 10.41 11.66 6.22
N LEU A 28 10.74 11.19 7.43
CA LEU A 28 10.52 11.91 8.67
C LEU A 28 11.33 13.21 8.75
N ASP A 29 12.58 13.20 8.27
CA ASP A 29 13.44 14.38 8.20
C ASP A 29 12.85 15.42 7.23
N LYS A 30 12.38 14.97 6.06
CA LYS A 30 11.68 15.84 5.09
C LYS A 30 10.38 16.41 5.67
N ALA A 31 9.57 15.58 6.33
CA ALA A 31 8.34 16.02 6.98
C ALA A 31 8.63 17.05 8.08
N SER A 32 9.69 16.84 8.86
CA SER A 32 10.14 17.78 9.89
C SER A 32 10.59 19.11 9.29
N ALA A 33 11.30 19.08 8.15
CA ALA A 33 11.71 20.29 7.44
C ALA A 33 10.51 21.07 6.87
N GLU A 34 9.54 20.38 6.26
CA GLU A 34 8.32 21.01 5.75
C GLU A 34 7.46 21.58 6.89
N LEU A 35 7.34 20.88 8.02
CA LEU A 35 6.66 21.39 9.20
C LEU A 35 7.33 22.67 9.72
N LYS A 36 8.67 22.71 9.79
CA LYS A 36 9.41 23.92 10.15
C LYS A 36 9.12 25.09 9.20
N LYS A 37 9.01 24.83 7.89
CA LYS A 37 8.61 25.86 6.91
C LYS A 37 7.20 26.37 7.15
N VAL A 38 6.24 25.48 7.41
CA VAL A 38 4.85 25.86 7.72
C VAL A 38 4.81 26.73 8.97
N LEU A 39 5.51 26.33 10.04
CA LEU A 39 5.59 27.10 11.28
C LEU A 39 6.24 28.48 11.06
N ALA A 40 7.33 28.54 10.28
CA ALA A 40 7.99 29.80 9.91
C ALA A 40 7.04 30.72 9.11
N ASN A 41 6.31 30.18 8.14
CA ASN A 41 5.32 30.92 7.35
C ASN A 41 4.13 31.42 8.20
N MET A 42 3.78 30.70 9.28
CA MET A 42 2.79 31.17 10.26
C MET A 42 3.31 32.27 11.20
N GLY A 43 4.61 32.56 11.15
CA GLY A 43 5.27 33.61 11.94
C GLY A 43 5.99 33.12 13.19
N ALA A 44 6.23 31.82 13.33
CA ALA A 44 7.07 31.28 14.40
C ALA A 44 8.56 31.40 14.05
N ASP A 45 9.38 31.74 15.04
CA ASP A 45 10.82 31.61 14.97
C ASP A 45 11.22 30.17 15.31
N VAL A 46 11.70 29.45 14.29
CA VAL A 46 12.12 28.04 14.38
C VAL A 46 13.64 27.86 14.25
N SER A 47 14.40 28.95 14.37
CA SER A 47 15.87 28.95 14.28
C SER A 47 16.53 28.26 15.48
N GLU A 48 15.89 28.32 16.65
CA GLU A 48 16.38 27.75 17.90
C GLU A 48 15.44 26.65 18.43
N PRO A 49 15.94 25.68 19.23
CA PRO A 49 15.10 24.74 19.93
C PRO A 49 14.25 25.49 20.96
N ARG A 50 12.95 25.65 20.67
CA ARG A 50 11.98 26.33 21.54
C ARG A 50 10.88 25.42 22.00
N SER A 51 10.26 25.76 23.13
CA SER A 51 9.11 25.03 23.63
C SER A 51 7.92 25.17 22.67
N LEU A 52 7.11 24.11 22.54
CA LEU A 52 5.91 24.13 21.72
C LEU A 52 4.93 25.24 22.15
N SER A 53 4.86 25.54 23.44
CA SER A 53 4.04 26.63 23.98
C SER A 53 4.51 28.00 23.52
N GLU A 54 5.82 28.24 23.43
CA GLU A 54 6.38 29.49 22.88
C GLU A 54 6.06 29.63 21.39
N VAL A 55 6.26 28.56 20.62
CA VAL A 55 5.95 28.53 19.17
C VAL A 55 4.48 28.85 18.93
N VAL A 56 3.57 28.20 19.66
CA VAL A 56 2.12 28.47 19.55
C VAL A 56 1.78 29.89 19.99
N SER A 57 2.42 30.40 21.03
CA SER A 57 2.20 31.78 21.50
C SER A 57 2.65 32.80 20.47
N GLN A 58 3.77 32.58 19.78
CA GLN A 58 4.23 33.41 18.66
C GLN A 58 3.25 33.38 17.50
N ILE A 59 2.81 32.18 17.08
CA ILE A 59 1.82 32.03 16.01
C ILE A 59 0.55 32.80 16.36
N ARG A 60 0.04 32.65 17.59
CA ARG A 60 -1.15 33.38 18.03
C ARG A 60 -0.93 34.89 18.11
N SER A 61 0.24 35.33 18.56
CA SER A 61 0.60 36.76 18.61
C SER A 61 0.67 37.38 17.20
N LYS A 62 1.19 36.64 16.21
CA LYS A 62 1.26 37.08 14.82
C LYS A 62 -0.06 36.94 14.06
N ASN A 63 -1.00 36.17 14.58
CA ASN A 63 -2.33 35.91 14.00
C ASN A 63 -3.41 36.18 15.06
N PRO A 64 -3.71 37.45 15.37
CA PRO A 64 -4.57 37.81 16.50
C PRO A 64 -6.03 37.36 16.31
N THR A 65 -6.49 37.22 15.05
CA THR A 65 -7.83 36.71 14.75
C THR A 65 -7.81 35.28 14.20
N PHE A 66 -8.87 34.52 14.47
CA PHE A 66 -9.05 33.17 13.91
C PHE A 66 -9.08 33.18 12.37
N ARG A 67 -9.63 34.24 11.77
CA ARG A 67 -9.66 34.42 10.32
C ARG A 67 -8.25 34.56 9.73
N GLU A 68 -7.39 35.36 10.35
CA GLU A 68 -6.00 35.49 9.89
C GLU A 68 -5.21 34.20 10.08
N LEU A 69 -5.40 33.52 11.21
CA LEU A 69 -4.76 32.23 11.47
C LEU A 69 -5.13 31.21 10.38
N THR A 70 -6.41 31.08 10.07
CA THR A 70 -6.88 30.13 9.04
C THR A 70 -6.40 30.50 7.65
N LEU A 71 -6.43 31.79 7.28
CA LEU A 71 -5.89 32.26 5.99
C LEU A 71 -4.38 31.99 5.87
N ARG A 72 -3.60 32.27 6.92
CA ARG A 72 -2.15 32.00 6.91
C ARG A 72 -1.84 30.51 6.90
N LEU A 73 -2.59 29.71 7.64
CA LEU A 73 -2.45 28.26 7.63
C LEU A 73 -2.75 27.69 6.25
N ASP A 74 -3.81 28.17 5.59
CA ASP A 74 -4.17 27.75 4.24
C ASP A 74 -3.05 28.08 3.24
N VAL A 75 -2.54 29.31 3.26
CA VAL A 75 -1.40 29.71 2.42
C VAL A 75 -0.14 28.88 2.74
N ALA A 76 0.17 28.69 4.01
CA ALA A 76 1.36 27.95 4.45
C ALA A 76 1.29 26.46 4.08
N THR A 77 0.09 25.89 4.01
CA THR A 77 -0.12 24.45 3.71
C THR A 77 -0.56 24.18 2.27
N TYR A 78 -0.82 25.20 1.46
CA TYR A 78 -1.35 25.05 0.10
C TYR A 78 -0.50 24.12 -0.78
N ASP A 79 0.79 24.40 -0.88
CA ASP A 79 1.71 23.59 -1.69
C ASP A 79 1.90 22.19 -1.10
N LEU A 80 1.93 22.08 0.23
CA LEU A 80 2.07 20.81 0.93
C LEU A 80 0.85 19.92 0.66
N ARG A 81 -0.36 20.46 0.74
CA ARG A 81 -1.61 19.75 0.45
C ARG A 81 -1.62 19.20 -0.98
N LYS A 82 -1.20 20.02 -1.95
CA LYS A 82 -1.11 19.58 -3.36
C LYS A 82 -0.09 18.46 -3.55
N LYS A 83 1.10 18.59 -2.97
CA LYS A 83 2.14 17.55 -3.01
C LYS A 83 1.65 16.26 -2.39
N LEU A 84 1.07 16.32 -1.18
CA LEU A 84 0.52 15.16 -0.49
C LEU A 84 -0.58 14.47 -1.30
N TRP A 85 -1.49 15.25 -1.91
CA TRP A 85 -2.54 14.70 -2.76
C TRP A 85 -1.95 14.01 -3.99
N TRP A 86 -0.98 14.62 -4.65
CA TRP A 86 -0.29 14.02 -5.80
C TRP A 86 0.43 12.72 -5.42
N ASP A 87 1.23 12.75 -4.34
CA ASP A 87 1.99 11.60 -3.86
C ASP A 87 1.06 10.43 -3.47
N ALA A 88 -0.07 10.73 -2.83
CA ALA A 88 -1.09 9.74 -2.52
C ALA A 88 -1.66 9.09 -3.79
N ASN A 89 -2.05 9.90 -4.78
CA ASN A 89 -2.55 9.38 -6.06
C ASN A 89 -1.51 8.52 -6.78
N MET A 90 -0.26 8.96 -6.82
CA MET A 90 0.84 8.21 -7.44
C MET A 90 1.11 6.90 -6.70
N MET A 91 1.12 6.91 -5.37
CA MET A 91 1.25 5.67 -4.59
C MET A 91 0.10 4.72 -4.87
N THR A 92 -1.15 5.19 -4.83
CA THR A 92 -2.31 4.35 -5.14
C THR A 92 -2.22 3.77 -6.54
N ALA A 93 -1.85 4.57 -7.54
CA ALA A 93 -1.65 4.10 -8.91
C ALA A 93 -0.54 3.05 -9.00
N TYR A 94 0.61 3.28 -8.35
CA TYR A 94 1.72 2.34 -8.30
C TYR A 94 1.34 1.01 -7.63
N PHE A 95 0.66 1.06 -6.49
CA PHE A 95 0.19 -0.15 -5.80
C PHE A 95 -0.85 -0.91 -6.62
N THR A 96 -1.75 -0.19 -7.30
CA THR A 96 -2.76 -0.80 -8.18
C THR A 96 -2.09 -1.48 -9.38
N ASP A 97 -1.14 -0.82 -10.04
CA ASP A 97 -0.37 -1.38 -11.16
C ASP A 97 0.41 -2.63 -10.72
N LYS A 98 1.10 -2.55 -9.57
CA LYS A 98 1.84 -3.68 -9.03
C LYS A 98 0.90 -4.85 -8.69
N ALA A 99 -0.25 -4.59 -8.09
CA ALA A 99 -1.25 -5.61 -7.81
C ALA A 99 -1.79 -6.25 -9.10
N GLY A 100 -2.06 -5.46 -10.14
CA GLY A 100 -2.47 -5.95 -11.45
C GLY A 100 -1.41 -6.84 -12.11
N LYS A 101 -0.14 -6.42 -12.06
CA LYS A 101 1.00 -7.21 -12.57
C LYS A 101 1.16 -8.52 -11.80
N THR A 102 1.10 -8.49 -10.46
CA THR A 102 1.16 -9.70 -9.64
C THR A 102 -0.02 -10.63 -9.92
N TYR A 103 -1.24 -10.11 -10.07
CA TYR A 103 -2.40 -10.91 -10.44
C TYR A 103 -2.20 -11.60 -11.79
N GLN A 104 -1.73 -10.87 -12.81
CA GLN A 104 -1.45 -11.43 -14.13
C GLN A 104 -0.33 -12.47 -14.10
N ALA A 105 0.73 -12.23 -13.34
CA ALA A 105 1.90 -13.10 -13.27
C ALA A 105 1.66 -14.37 -12.43
N GLU A 106 0.92 -14.28 -11.34
CA GLU A 106 0.84 -15.37 -10.36
C GLU A 106 -0.54 -16.01 -10.25
N VAL A 107 -1.62 -15.24 -10.39
CA VAL A 107 -2.98 -15.71 -10.11
C VAL A 107 -3.66 -16.21 -11.39
N ARG A 108 -3.57 -15.44 -12.48
CA ARG A 108 -4.13 -15.79 -13.79
C ARG A 108 -3.62 -17.14 -14.34
N PRO A 109 -2.32 -17.48 -14.31
CA PRO A 109 -1.86 -18.79 -14.79
C PRO A 109 -2.40 -19.93 -13.93
N LYS A 110 -2.44 -19.79 -12.60
CA LYS A 110 -2.98 -20.81 -11.70
C LYS A 110 -4.47 -21.08 -11.94
N LEU A 111 -5.26 -20.04 -12.16
CA LEU A 111 -6.68 -20.16 -12.53
C LEU A 111 -6.86 -20.88 -13.87
N THR A 112 -6.03 -20.54 -14.86
CA THR A 112 -6.07 -21.15 -16.19
C THR A 112 -5.71 -22.63 -16.10
N GLU A 113 -4.68 -22.98 -15.34
CA GLU A 113 -4.27 -24.35 -15.12
C GLU A 113 -5.33 -25.17 -14.39
N ALA A 114 -5.94 -24.62 -13.33
CA ALA A 114 -7.04 -25.26 -12.62
C ALA A 114 -8.25 -25.51 -13.52
N ARG A 115 -8.62 -24.53 -14.37
CA ARG A 115 -9.68 -24.70 -15.37
C ARG A 115 -9.36 -25.82 -16.35
N ASN A 116 -8.15 -25.84 -16.91
CA ASN A 116 -7.74 -26.83 -17.89
C ASN A 116 -7.72 -28.25 -17.30
N ARG A 117 -7.31 -28.40 -16.03
CA ARG A 117 -7.39 -29.68 -15.31
C ARG A 117 -8.85 -30.13 -15.14
N ALA A 118 -9.73 -29.25 -14.69
CA ALA A 118 -11.15 -29.57 -14.54
C ALA A 118 -11.80 -29.97 -15.87
N GLU A 119 -11.50 -29.26 -16.97
CA GLU A 119 -11.99 -29.62 -18.30
C GLU A 119 -11.46 -30.99 -18.77
N SER A 120 -10.18 -31.27 -18.49
CA SER A 120 -9.56 -32.55 -18.86
C SER A 120 -10.15 -33.71 -18.07
N GLU A 121 -10.41 -33.54 -16.78
CA GLU A 121 -11.08 -34.56 -15.95
C GLU A 121 -12.54 -34.74 -16.37
N ALA A 122 -13.26 -33.66 -16.68
CA ALA A 122 -14.62 -33.75 -17.19
C ALA A 122 -14.68 -34.50 -18.53
N ARG A 123 -13.75 -34.23 -19.46
CA ARG A 123 -13.65 -34.97 -20.73
C ARG A 123 -13.37 -36.46 -20.49
N ARG A 124 -12.43 -36.79 -19.59
CA ARG A 124 -12.15 -38.19 -19.23
C ARG A 124 -13.37 -38.89 -18.67
N LEU A 125 -14.14 -38.23 -17.80
CA LEU A 125 -15.37 -38.78 -17.25
C LEU A 125 -16.44 -38.99 -18.34
N ILE A 126 -16.59 -38.03 -19.27
CA ILE A 126 -17.52 -38.15 -20.40
C ILE A 126 -17.10 -39.30 -21.32
N GLU A 127 -15.82 -39.43 -21.64
CA GLU A 127 -15.27 -40.53 -22.45
C GLU A 127 -15.49 -41.88 -21.77
N GLN A 128 -15.18 -42.00 -20.47
CA GLN A 128 -15.46 -43.22 -19.70
C GLN A 128 -16.95 -43.58 -19.67
N VAL A 129 -17.83 -42.59 -19.50
CA VAL A 129 -19.28 -42.81 -19.53
C VAL A 129 -19.77 -43.21 -20.93
N ARG A 130 -19.15 -42.68 -22.00
CA ARG A 130 -19.48 -43.03 -23.38
C ARG A 130 -19.01 -44.43 -23.76
N ASP A 131 -17.84 -44.84 -23.28
CA ASP A 131 -17.32 -46.21 -23.47
C ASP A 131 -18.10 -47.23 -22.62
N LEU A 132 -18.63 -46.81 -21.47
CA LEU A 132 -19.52 -47.61 -20.61
C LEU A 132 -20.99 -47.55 -21.03
N ALA A 133 -21.36 -46.71 -21.99
CA ALA A 133 -22.70 -46.70 -22.57
C ALA A 133 -22.76 -47.81 -23.64
N PRO A 134 -23.30 -48.99 -23.33
CA PRO A 134 -23.42 -50.03 -24.34
C PRO A 134 -24.29 -49.53 -25.48
N SER A 135 -23.94 -49.94 -26.71
CA SER A 135 -24.73 -49.83 -27.93
C SER A 135 -26.19 -50.26 -27.68
N ARG A 136 -27.03 -49.34 -27.20
CA ARG A 136 -28.49 -49.45 -27.19
C ARG A 136 -29.05 -48.87 -28.50
N THR A 137 -28.57 -49.40 -29.61
CA THR A 137 -29.22 -49.35 -30.91
C THR A 137 -28.88 -50.67 -31.60
N GLY A 138 -29.68 -51.66 -31.27
CA GLY A 138 -29.58 -53.04 -31.70
C GLY A 138 -30.73 -53.85 -31.11
N GLY A 139 -31.90 -53.21 -30.99
CA GLY A 139 -33.17 -53.90 -30.86
C GLY A 139 -33.88 -53.77 -32.20
N GLU A 140 -34.48 -54.87 -32.63
CA GLU A 140 -35.39 -55.04 -33.78
C GLU A 140 -34.73 -55.36 -35.14
N GLN A 141 -34.52 -56.65 -35.38
CA GLN A 141 -35.12 -57.34 -36.53
C GLN A 141 -35.02 -58.87 -36.39
N GLU A 142 -36.22 -59.48 -36.33
CA GLU A 142 -36.66 -60.85 -36.64
C GLU A 142 -35.92 -62.08 -36.10
#